data_AF-A0A315X036-F1
#
_entry.id   AF-A0A315X036-F1
#
_cell.length_a   1.000
_cell.length_b   1.000
_cell.length_c   1.000
_cell.angle_alpha   90.00
_cell.angle_beta   90.00
_cell.angle_gamma   90.00
#
_symmetry.space_group_name_H-M   'P 1'
#
loop_
_entity.id
_entity.type
_entity.pdbx_description
1 polymer ?
#
loop_
_entity_poly.entity_id
_entity_poly.type
_entity_poly.pdbx_seq_one_letter_code
_entity_poly.pdbx_strand_id
1 'polypeptide(L)'
;MFLILYIKDHNHGCWLILEKGTAKYLVDFEIARGEDNSLKFLDHLLKRYKLNWKAIGGLGLIIDGASLTQVKVFTTMINIVAWQFRIPVAGIFYSPSNIDKKIASIFTQLKKQKNFRVLKVKYNQKADITISKRRQSYKIIK
;
A
#
# COMPACT_ATOMS: atom_id res chain seq x y z
N MET A 1 8.54 8.06 14.29
CA MET A 1 9.03 7.49 13.01
C MET A 1 7.83 7.23 12.12
N PHE A 2 7.99 7.13 10.80
CA PHE A 2 6.89 6.69 9.93
C PHE A 2 7.31 5.48 9.12
N LEU A 3 6.37 4.58 8.86
CA LEU A 3 6.59 3.40 8.04
C LEU A 3 5.83 3.59 6.73
N ILE A 4 6.46 3.32 5.59
CA ILE A 4 5.86 3.48 4.27
C ILE A 4 5.95 2.16 3.53
N LEU A 5 4.81 1.70 3.01
CA LEU A 5 4.75 0.68 1.98
C LEU A 5 4.79 1.37 0.62
N TYR A 6 5.81 1.07 -0.17
CA TYR A 6 5.94 1.56 -1.54
C TYR A 6 5.82 0.40 -2.53
N ILE A 7 4.76 0.41 -3.33
CA ILE A 7 4.54 -0.52 -4.43
C ILE A 7 5.03 0.13 -5.72
N LYS A 8 6.17 -0.33 -6.21
CA LYS A 8 6.85 0.20 -7.40
C LYS A 8 6.10 -0.22 -8.66
N ASP A 9 5.82 -1.51 -8.77
CA ASP A 9 5.13 -2.13 -9.89
C ASP A 9 4.36 -3.38 -9.44
N HIS A 10 3.80 -4.12 -10.41
CA HIS A 10 3.00 -5.31 -10.16
C HIS A 10 3.75 -6.44 -9.43
N ASN A 11 5.07 -6.44 -9.47
CA ASN A 11 5.92 -7.52 -8.97
C ASN A 11 6.86 -7.05 -7.87
N HIS A 12 7.01 -5.74 -7.63
CA HIS A 12 7.98 -5.22 -6.66
C HIS A 12 7.37 -4.25 -5.66
N GLY A 13 7.65 -4.51 -4.39
CA GLY A 13 7.32 -3.65 -3.27
C GLY A 13 8.54 -3.36 -2.41
N CYS A 14 8.40 -2.36 -1.54
CA CYS A 14 9.44 -1.95 -0.61
C CYS A 14 8.79 -1.45 0.68
N TRP A 15 9.31 -1.87 1.83
CA TRP A 15 9.04 -1.21 3.10
C TRP A 15 10.15 -0.23 3.41
N LEU A 16 9.78 0.98 3.80
CA LEU A 16 10.67 2.08 4.10
C LEU A 16 10.36 2.64 5.48
N ILE A 17 11.38 2.99 6.26
CA ILE A 17 11.22 3.69 7.53
C ILE A 17 11.80 5.08 7.42
N LEU A 18 10.96 6.06 7.70
CA LEU A 18 11.33 7.46 7.76
C LEU A 18 11.65 7.89 9.19
N GLU A 19 12.81 8.49 9.34
CA GLU A 19 13.22 9.23 10.52
C GLU A 19 13.47 10.69 10.14
N LYS A 20 12.82 11.62 10.84
CA LYS A 20 12.96 13.07 10.58
C LYS A 20 12.73 13.50 9.11
N GLY A 21 12.04 12.69 8.31
CA GLY A 21 11.72 12.98 6.90
C GLY A 21 12.62 12.31 5.88
N THR A 22 13.66 11.59 6.32
CA THR A 22 14.57 10.85 5.45
C THR A 22 14.36 9.35 5.59
N ALA A 23 14.48 8.62 4.47
CA ALA A 23 14.46 7.17 4.47
C ALA A 23 15.75 6.65 5.08
N LYS A 24 15.65 5.87 6.16
CA LYS A 24 16.81 5.37 6.91
C LYS A 24 16.98 3.87 6.76
N TYR A 25 15.87 3.14 6.71
CA TYR A 25 15.86 1.69 6.57
C TYR A 25 14.92 1.30 5.44
N LEU A 26 15.32 0.31 4.67
CA LEU A 26 14.52 -0.21 3.57
C LEU A 26 14.67 -1.73 3.44
N VAL A 27 13.61 -2.39 2.99
CA VAL A 27 13.66 -3.77 2.52
C VAL A 27 12.78 -3.89 1.29
N ASP A 28 13.39 -4.32 0.19
CA ASP A 28 12.67 -4.68 -1.03
C ASP A 28 12.12 -6.10 -0.94
N PHE A 29 11.04 -6.34 -1.66
CA PHE A 29 10.43 -7.66 -1.77
C PHE A 29 9.71 -7.83 -3.10
N GLU A 30 9.59 -9.09 -3.51
CA GLU A 30 8.82 -9.49 -4.68
C GLU A 30 7.37 -9.80 -4.29
N ILE A 31 6.45 -9.42 -5.17
CA ILE A 31 5.02 -9.66 -5.07
C ILE A 31 4.70 -10.83 -6.00
N ALA A 32 4.82 -12.04 -5.47
CA ALA A 32 4.48 -13.25 -6.20
C ALA A 32 2.95 -13.38 -6.36
N ARG A 33 2.50 -13.94 -7.49
CA ARG A 33 1.07 -14.21 -7.70
C ARG A 33 0.60 -15.30 -6.76
N GLY A 34 -0.32 -14.97 -5.85
CA GLY A 34 -0.92 -15.92 -4.91
C GLY A 34 -0.21 -16.01 -3.55
N GLU A 35 0.98 -15.43 -3.40
CA GLU A 35 1.72 -15.38 -2.15
C GLU A 35 2.17 -13.94 -1.85
N ASP A 36 1.36 -13.21 -1.08
CA ASP A 36 1.75 -11.90 -0.57
C ASP A 36 2.62 -12.05 0.67
N ASN A 37 3.92 -11.87 0.50
CA ASN A 37 4.91 -11.90 1.58
C ASN A 37 5.18 -10.53 2.21
N SER A 38 4.46 -9.46 1.82
CA SER A 38 4.76 -8.09 2.24
C SER A 38 4.82 -7.92 3.77
N LEU A 39 3.92 -8.55 4.53
CA LEU A 39 3.94 -8.51 5.99
C LEU A 39 5.10 -9.31 6.60
N LYS A 40 5.53 -10.40 5.96
CA LYS A 40 6.71 -11.16 6.38
C LYS A 40 7.98 -10.32 6.24
N PHE A 41 8.10 -9.59 5.13
CA PHE A 41 9.21 -8.66 4.93
C PHE A 41 9.17 -7.47 5.90
N LEU A 42 7.98 -6.99 6.26
CA LEU A 42 7.82 -6.00 7.32
C LEU A 42 8.31 -6.52 8.68
N ASP A 43 7.88 -7.71 9.08
CA ASP A 43 8.31 -8.33 10.33
C ASP A 43 9.85 -8.50 10.35
N HIS A 44 10.43 -8.96 9.24
CA HIS A 44 11.87 -9.04 9.08
C HIS A 44 12.56 -7.68 9.23
N LEU A 45 12.02 -6.61 8.63
CA LEU A 45 12.55 -5.24 8.77
C LEU A 45 12.56 -4.79 10.23
N LEU A 46 11.42 -4.94 10.91
CA LEU A 46 11.28 -4.50 12.30
C LEU A 46 12.20 -5.29 13.23
N LYS A 47 12.31 -6.61 13.06
CA LYS A 47 13.22 -7.46 13.84
C LYS A 47 14.68 -7.13 13.58
N ARG A 48 15.08 -6.99 12.31
CA ARG A 48 16.46 -6.67 11.91
C ARG A 48 16.97 -5.38 12.57
N TYR A 49 16.11 -4.37 12.66
CA TYR A 49 16.45 -3.07 13.24
C TYR A 49 15.97 -2.89 14.68
N LYS A 50 15.46 -3.95 15.34
CA LYS A 50 14.94 -3.95 16.71
C LYS A 50 13.92 -2.82 16.98
N LEU A 51 13.06 -2.56 16.00
CA LEU A 51 12.07 -1.49 16.07
C LEU A 51 10.77 -1.98 16.68
N ASN A 52 10.15 -1.12 17.50
CA ASN A 52 8.87 -1.38 18.14
C ASN A 52 7.76 -0.62 17.41
N TRP A 53 6.61 -1.27 17.20
CA TRP A 53 5.39 -0.66 16.70
C TRP A 53 4.98 0.62 17.45
N LYS A 54 5.24 0.69 18.77
CA LYS A 54 4.96 1.89 19.59
C LYS A 54 5.75 3.14 19.15
N ALA A 55 6.87 2.99 18.44
CA ALA A 55 7.68 4.10 17.93
C ALA A 55 7.24 4.59 16.54
N ILE A 56 6.37 3.83 15.87
CA ILE A 56 5.80 4.17 14.57
C ILE A 56 4.59 5.07 14.83
N GLY A 57 4.69 6.32 14.39
CA GLY A 57 3.66 7.34 14.59
C GLY A 57 2.73 7.53 13.41
N GLY A 58 2.82 6.67 12.38
CA GLY A 58 2.00 6.78 11.16
C GLY A 58 2.46 5.86 10.03
N LEU A 59 1.51 5.51 9.15
CA LEU A 59 1.72 4.65 7.99
C LEU A 59 1.48 5.37 6.67
N GLY A 60 2.39 5.20 5.72
CA GLY A 60 2.23 5.65 4.34
C GLY A 60 1.99 4.49 3.39
N LEU A 61 1.21 4.74 2.34
CA LEU A 61 1.09 3.86 1.18
C LEU A 61 1.38 4.65 -0.10
N ILE A 62 2.38 4.23 -0.86
CA ILE A 62 2.68 4.75 -2.19
C ILE A 62 2.44 3.63 -3.18
N ILE A 63 1.66 3.88 -4.22
CA ILE A 63 1.43 2.93 -5.32
C ILE A 63 1.72 3.62 -6.64
N ASP A 64 2.72 3.13 -7.37
CA ASP A 64 3.07 3.62 -8.70
C ASP A 64 2.54 2.71 -9.81
N GLY A 65 2.64 1.39 -9.62
CA GLY A 65 2.03 0.40 -10.50
C GLY A 65 1.49 -0.78 -9.69
N ALA A 66 0.19 -1.04 -9.78
CA ALA A 66 -0.45 -2.19 -9.12
C ALA A 66 -1.77 -2.51 -9.82
N SER A 67 -2.14 -3.79 -9.84
CA SER A 67 -3.45 -4.24 -10.33
C SER A 67 -4.56 -3.81 -9.38
N LEU A 68 -5.81 -3.79 -9.86
CA LEU A 68 -6.98 -3.44 -9.05
C LEU A 68 -7.03 -4.23 -7.73
N THR A 69 -6.77 -5.54 -7.81
CA THR A 69 -6.75 -6.44 -6.66
C THR A 69 -5.63 -6.07 -5.70
N GLN A 70 -4.41 -5.87 -6.19
CA GLN A 70 -3.26 -5.48 -5.37
C GLN A 70 -3.51 -4.16 -4.62
N VAL A 71 -4.06 -3.15 -5.29
CA VAL A 71 -4.40 -1.88 -4.63
C VAL A 71 -5.36 -2.09 -3.46
N LYS A 72 -6.40 -2.92 -3.65
CA LYS A 72 -7.36 -3.23 -2.59
C LYS A 72 -6.68 -3.96 -1.44
N VAL A 73 -5.85 -4.97 -1.73
CA VAL A 73 -5.12 -5.74 -0.71
C VAL A 73 -4.22 -4.82 0.10
N PHE A 74 -3.32 -4.07 -0.56
CA PHE A 74 -2.36 -3.21 0.15
C PHE A 74 -3.03 -2.07 0.91
N THR A 75 -4.09 -1.46 0.35
CA THR A 75 -4.83 -0.42 1.06
C THR A 75 -5.56 -0.97 2.28
N THR A 76 -6.16 -2.15 2.16
CA THR A 76 -6.82 -2.83 3.28
C THR A 76 -5.82 -3.19 4.37
N MET A 77 -4.69 -3.78 3.98
CA MET A 77 -3.61 -4.14 4.89
C MET A 77 -3.11 -2.93 5.68
N ILE A 78 -2.77 -1.84 4.99
CA ILE A 78 -2.29 -0.61 5.63
C ILE A 78 -3.36 -0.01 6.56
N ASN A 79 -4.63 -0.01 6.15
CA ASN A 79 -5.72 0.46 7.00
C ASN A 79 -5.88 -0.36 8.27
N ILE A 80 -5.83 -1.69 8.17
CA ILE A 80 -5.98 -2.60 9.32
C ILE A 80 -4.83 -2.39 10.31
N VAL A 81 -3.59 -2.34 9.83
CA VAL A 81 -2.43 -2.10 10.70
C VAL A 81 -2.52 -0.72 11.36
N ALA A 82 -2.84 0.33 10.59
CA ALA A 82 -2.97 1.68 11.13
C ALA A 82 -4.09 1.78 12.18
N TRP A 83 -5.22 1.13 11.93
CA TRP A 83 -6.36 1.07 12.86
C TRP A 83 -5.99 0.35 14.16
N GLN A 84 -5.34 -0.83 14.06
CA GLN A 84 -4.93 -1.63 15.21
C GLN A 84 -4.02 -0.84 16.17
N PHE A 85 -3.09 -0.05 15.62
CA PHE A 85 -2.16 0.77 16.42
C PHE A 85 -2.66 2.20 16.67
N ARG A 86 -3.86 2.55 16.20
CA ARG A 86 -4.46 3.89 16.30
C ARG A 86 -3.56 5.01 15.76
N ILE A 87 -2.84 4.74 14.68
CA ILE A 87 -1.90 5.68 14.06
C ILE A 87 -2.49 6.30 12.77
N PRO A 88 -2.11 7.54 12.42
CA PRO A 88 -2.53 8.18 11.18
C PRO A 88 -2.05 7.41 9.95
N VAL A 89 -2.79 7.53 8.85
CA VAL A 89 -2.47 6.90 7.58
C VAL A 89 -2.66 7.87 6.42
N ALA A 90 -1.71 7.84 5.47
CA ALA A 90 -1.76 8.65 4.26
C ALA A 90 -1.39 7.79 3.05
N GLY A 91 -1.89 8.16 1.87
CA GLY A 91 -1.58 7.42 0.66
C GLY A 91 -1.54 8.26 -0.60
N ILE A 92 -0.64 7.88 -1.49
CA ILE A 92 -0.45 8.46 -2.82
C ILE A 92 -0.60 7.33 -3.83
N PHE A 93 -1.53 7.49 -4.77
CA PHE A 93 -1.84 6.52 -5.81
C PHE A 93 -1.54 7.14 -7.17
N TYR A 94 -0.71 6.47 -7.95
CA TYR A 94 -0.43 6.76 -9.36
C TYR A 94 0.00 8.21 -9.65
N SER A 95 0.76 8.81 -8.73
CA SER A 95 1.27 10.17 -8.93
C SER A 95 2.46 10.17 -9.89
N PRO A 96 2.53 11.07 -10.88
CA PRO A 96 3.66 11.16 -11.81
C PRO A 96 4.92 11.78 -11.20
N SER A 97 4.88 12.20 -9.92
CA SER A 97 6.04 12.77 -9.24
C SER A 97 7.15 11.73 -9.03
N ASN A 98 8.38 12.18 -8.75
CA ASN A 98 9.43 11.26 -8.30
C ASN A 98 9.16 10.75 -6.87
N ILE A 99 9.87 9.70 -6.46
CA ILE A 99 9.66 9.06 -5.15
C ILE A 99 9.94 10.01 -3.98
N ASP A 100 10.96 10.86 -4.07
CA ASP A 100 11.32 11.80 -3.00
C ASP A 100 10.20 12.81 -2.72
N LYS A 101 9.57 13.34 -3.77
CA LYS A 101 8.42 14.24 -3.63
C LYS A 101 7.22 13.51 -3.03
N LYS A 102 6.99 12.24 -3.39
CA LYS A 102 5.91 11.41 -2.81
C LYS A 102 6.15 11.18 -1.32
N ILE A 103 7.38 10.82 -0.95
CA ILE A 103 7.81 10.63 0.45
C ILE A 103 7.61 11.92 1.26
N ALA A 104 8.08 13.06 0.75
CA ALA A 104 7.92 14.35 1.42
C ALA A 104 6.44 14.75 1.60
N SER A 105 5.60 14.45 0.60
CA SER A 105 4.16 14.69 0.66
C SER A 105 3.49 13.81 1.71
N ILE A 106 3.76 12.49 1.73
CA ILE A 106 3.25 11.59 2.77
C ILE A 106 3.71 12.04 4.15
N PHE A 107 4.98 12.36 4.32
CA PHE A 107 5.54 12.81 5.59
C PHE A 107 4.79 14.04 6.12
N THR A 108 4.52 15.02 5.25
CA THR A 108 3.76 16.22 5.58
C THR A 108 2.31 15.91 5.94
N GLN A 109 1.66 15.01 5.19
CA GLN A 109 0.28 14.58 5.47
C GLN A 109 0.18 13.86 6.82
N LEU A 110 1.08 12.93 7.10
CA LEU A 110 1.12 12.18 8.36
C LEU A 110 1.40 13.09 9.56
N LYS A 111 2.30 14.07 9.43
CA LYS A 111 2.54 15.05 10.51
C LYS A 111 1.31 15.89 10.85
N LYS A 112 0.46 16.21 9.86
CA LYS A 112 -0.76 17.00 10.06
C LYS A 112 -1.88 16.18 10.70
N GLN A 113 -1.88 14.86 10.52
CA GLN A 113 -2.90 13.97 11.05
C GLN A 113 -2.51 13.46 12.44
N LYS A 114 -3.39 13.64 13.43
CA LYS A 114 -3.17 13.10 14.79
C LYS A 114 -3.75 11.70 14.97
N ASN A 115 -4.84 11.39 14.27
CA ASN A 115 -5.62 10.17 14.48
C ASN A 115 -5.76 9.40 13.16
N PHE A 116 -6.00 8.09 13.29
CA PHE A 116 -6.37 7.23 12.18
C PHE A 116 -7.58 7.78 11.41
N ARG A 117 -7.47 7.76 10.08
CA ARG A 117 -8.58 7.99 9.14
C ARG A 117 -8.45 7.01 8.01
N VAL A 118 -9.51 6.26 7.70
CA VAL A 118 -9.48 5.23 6.65
C VAL A 118 -8.96 5.83 5.34
N LEU A 119 -7.87 5.23 4.82
CA LEU A 119 -7.35 5.55 3.50
C LEU A 119 -8.31 5.00 2.45
N LYS A 120 -8.92 5.91 1.68
CA LYS A 120 -9.78 5.54 0.55
C LYS A 120 -8.93 5.19 -0.65
N VAL A 121 -9.25 4.05 -1.26
CA VAL A 121 -8.60 3.60 -2.49
C VAL A 121 -8.87 4.58 -3.64
N LYS A 122 -7.85 4.86 -4.45
CA LYS A 122 -7.98 5.56 -5.72
C LYS A 122 -7.42 4.67 -6.83
N TYR A 123 -8.17 4.53 -7.92
CA TYR A 123 -7.79 3.71 -9.07
C TYR A 123 -7.43 4.62 -10.26
N ASN A 124 -6.43 4.22 -11.05
CA ASN A 124 -6.07 4.92 -12.28
C ASN A 124 -6.84 4.42 -13.52
N GLN A 125 -7.52 3.28 -13.41
CA GLN A 125 -8.25 2.67 -14.51
C GLN A 125 -9.76 2.79 -14.30
N LYS A 126 -10.49 3.16 -15.36
CA LYS A 126 -11.94 2.92 -15.43
C LYS A 126 -12.17 1.41 -15.38
N ALA A 127 -13.25 0.97 -14.73
CA ALA A 127 -13.62 -0.44 -14.76
C ALA A 127 -13.77 -0.89 -16.22
N ASP A 128 -12.95 -1.85 -16.64
CA ASP A 128 -13.06 -2.46 -17.96
C ASP A 128 -14.20 -3.49 -17.91
N ILE A 129 -15.44 -2.99 -17.90
CA ILE A 129 -16.64 -3.83 -17.90
C ILE A 129 -16.83 -4.33 -19.32
N THR A 130 -16.19 -5.45 -19.65
CA THR A 130 -16.54 -6.18 -20.87
C THR A 130 -17.92 -6.81 -20.65
N ILE A 131 -18.99 -6.09 -21.00
CA ILE A 131 -20.33 -6.68 -21.06
C ILE A 131 -20.29 -7.73 -22.17
N SER A 132 -20.12 -9.00 -21.79
CA SER A 132 -20.23 -10.13 -22.69
C SER A 132 -21.62 -10.10 -23.33
N LYS A 133 -21.71 -9.69 -24.60
CA LYS A 133 -22.92 -9.81 -25.43
C LYS A 133 -23.18 -11.27 -25.88
N ARG A 134 -22.61 -12.28 -25.21
CA ARG A 134 -22.92 -13.68 -25.54
C ARG A 134 -24.32 -14.01 -25.01
N ARG A 135 -25.32 -13.93 -25.89
CA ARG A 135 -26.59 -14.62 -25.68
C ARG A 135 -26.30 -16.11 -25.64
N GLN A 136 -26.33 -16.73 -24.46
CA GLN A 136 -26.27 -18.17 -24.34
C GLN A 136 -27.56 -18.74 -24.95
N SER A 137 -27.45 -19.41 -26.10
CA SER A 137 -28.55 -20.17 -26.68
C SER A 137 -28.63 -21.52 -25.97
N TYR A 138 -29.51 -21.63 -24.99
CA TYR A 138 -29.82 -22.91 -24.38
C TYR A 138 -30.76 -23.69 -25.32
N LYS A 139 -30.38 -24.92 -25.68
CA LYS A 139 -31.32 -25.91 -26.24
C LYS A 139 -31.80 -26.78 -25.08
N ILE A 140 -33.09 -26.71 -24.77
CA ILE A 140 -33.74 -27.64 -23.85
C ILE A 140 -33.99 -28.93 -24.65
N ILE A 141 -33.35 -30.03 -24.26
CA ILE A 141 -33.62 -31.36 -24.80
C ILE A 141 -34.84 -31.89 -24.04
N LYS A 142 -35.91 -32.25 -24.77
CA LYS A 142 -37.09 -32.92 -24.21
C LYS A 142 -36.83 -34.41 -24.02
#